data_AF-A0A3N5V1H9-F1
#
_entry.id   AF-A0A3N5V1H9-F1
#
_cell.length_a   1.000
_cell.length_b   1.000
_cell.length_c   1.000
_cell.angle_alpha   90.00
_cell.angle_beta   90.00
_cell.angle_gamma   90.00
#
_symmetry.space_group_name_H-M   'P 1'
#
loop_
_entity.id
_entity.type
_entity.pdbx_description
1 polymer ?
#
loop_
_entity_poly.entity_id
_entity_poly.type
_entity_poly.pdbx_seq_one_letter_code
_entity_poly.pdbx_strand_id
1 'polypeptide(L)'
;MPESIEWTRIAHDVNGNPRYVCSFFELLTKAEKNAPLYDYQGRQIRPTKYEIAVKRANSIGGRKFHNKQYGGGIVFQSYSIGDTERSIREAVAKAEKE
;
A
#
# COMPACT_ATOMS: atom_id res chain seq x y z
N MET A 1 7.09 -17.84 6.82
CA MET A 1 5.62 -17.66 6.84
C MET A 1 5.31 -16.42 6.02
N PRO A 2 4.24 -16.35 5.20
CA PRO A 2 3.86 -15.06 4.62
C PRO A 2 3.50 -14.14 5.79
N GLU A 3 4.17 -12.99 5.89
CA GLU A 3 3.80 -11.96 6.87
C GLU A 3 2.34 -11.57 6.61
N SER A 4 1.51 -11.72 7.65
CA SER A 4 0.12 -11.26 7.60
C SER A 4 0.11 -9.74 7.50
N ILE A 5 -0.73 -9.18 6.63
CA ILE A 5 -0.85 -7.73 6.53
C ILE A 5 -1.50 -7.21 7.82
N GLU A 6 -0.87 -6.22 8.45
CA GLU A 6 -1.47 -5.54 9.59
C GLU A 6 -2.56 -4.56 9.12
N TRP A 7 -3.80 -4.84 9.52
CA TRP A 7 -4.95 -4.03 9.19
C TRP A 7 -5.41 -3.20 10.38
N THR A 8 -5.56 -1.90 10.15
CA THR A 8 -6.22 -0.99 11.10
C THR A 8 -7.59 -0.63 10.58
N ARG A 9 -8.64 -1.04 11.29
CA ARG A 9 -10.01 -0.60 10.98
C ARG A 9 -10.17 0.87 11.36
N ILE A 10 -10.69 1.67 10.45
CA ILE A 10 -11.03 3.08 10.71
C ILE A 10 -12.55 3.27 10.67
N ALA A 11 -13.01 4.47 11.03
CA ALA A 11 -14.42 4.83 10.94
C ALA A 11 -14.98 4.49 9.54
N HIS A 12 -16.21 3.99 9.50
CA HIS A 12 -16.92 3.72 8.23
C HIS A 12 -17.07 5.01 7.41
N ASP A 13 -17.31 4.88 6.10
CA ASP A 13 -17.62 6.05 5.27
C ASP A 13 -19.05 6.57 5.50
N VAL A 14 -19.45 7.62 4.79
CA VAL A 14 -20.79 8.24 4.93
C VAL A 14 -21.93 7.23 4.68
N ASN A 15 -21.69 6.21 3.85
CA ASN A 15 -22.67 5.19 3.49
C ASN A 15 -22.58 3.94 4.38
N GLY A 16 -21.74 3.95 5.42
CA GLY A 16 -21.55 2.82 6.32
C GLY A 16 -20.58 1.75 5.82
N ASN A 17 -19.91 1.95 4.68
CA ASN A 17 -18.97 0.95 4.18
C ASN A 17 -17.75 0.85 5.11
N PRO A 18 -17.33 -0.38 5.46
CA PRO A 18 -16.16 -0.58 6.29
C PRO A 18 -14.90 -0.12 5.55
N ARG A 19 -13.99 0.50 6.31
CA ARG A 19 -12.72 1.00 5.80
C ARG A 19 -11.58 0.43 6.61
N TYR A 20 -10.58 -0.10 5.91
CA TYR A 20 -9.39 -0.69 6.49
C TYR A 20 -8.16 -0.01 5.92
N VAL A 21 -7.20 0.27 6.79
CA VAL A 21 -5.94 0.91 6.44
C VAL A 21 -4.82 -0.08 6.64
N CYS A 22 -3.91 -0.15 5.67
CA CYS A 22 -2.64 -0.83 5.80
C CYS A 22 -1.48 0.13 5.50
N SER A 23 -0.28 -0.30 5.86
CA SER A 23 0.96 0.38 5.48
C SER A 23 1.17 0.36 3.97
N PHE A 24 1.71 1.44 3.40
CA PHE A 24 2.03 1.48 1.97
C PHE A 24 3.16 0.52 1.58
N PHE A 25 3.99 0.10 2.56
CA PHE A 25 5.06 -0.87 2.33
C PHE A 25 4.52 -2.22 1.84
N GLU A 26 3.31 -2.61 2.23
CA GLU A 26 2.70 -3.89 1.81
C GLU A 26 2.46 -3.97 0.30
N LEU A 27 2.36 -2.81 -0.35
CA LEU A 27 2.19 -2.73 -1.78
C LEU A 27 3.52 -2.67 -2.52
N LEU A 28 4.68 -2.69 -1.87
CA LEU A 28 5.99 -2.62 -2.53
C LEU A 28 6.59 -3.99 -2.74
N THR A 29 7.29 -4.18 -3.87
CA THR A 29 8.12 -5.37 -4.10
C THR A 29 9.33 -5.35 -3.16
N LYS A 30 9.96 -6.52 -2.96
CA LYS A 30 11.17 -6.60 -2.10
C LYS A 30 12.29 -5.69 -2.61
N ALA A 31 12.46 -5.60 -3.94
CA ALA A 31 13.44 -4.72 -4.57
C ALA A 31 13.13 -3.23 -4.28
N GLU A 32 11.87 -2.83 -4.45
CA GLU A 32 11.42 -1.46 -4.18
C GLU A 32 11.54 -1.07 -2.69
N LYS A 33 11.26 -2.02 -1.77
CA LYS A 33 11.46 -1.81 -0.33
C LYS A 33 12.91 -1.50 0.00
N ASN A 34 13.85 -2.22 -0.63
CA ASN A 34 15.28 -2.06 -0.38
C ASN A 34 15.94 -0.94 -1.19
N ALA A 35 15.25 -0.36 -2.18
CA ALA A 35 15.78 0.73 -2.98
C ALA A 35 16.12 1.96 -2.11
N PRO A 36 17.21 2.69 -2.41
CA PRO A 36 17.54 3.92 -1.71
C PRO A 36 16.45 4.99 -1.92
N LEU A 37 16.22 5.83 -0.91
CA LEU A 37 15.26 6.93 -0.98
C LEU A 37 15.84 8.19 -1.65
N TYR A 38 17.18 8.32 -1.61
CA TYR A 38 17.92 9.47 -2.10
C TYR A 38 19.04 9.00 -3.01
N ASP A 39 19.36 9.82 -4.02
CA ASP A 39 20.51 9.60 -4.88
C ASP A 39 21.83 9.97 -4.17
N TYR A 40 22.96 9.72 -4.83
CA TYR A 40 24.29 10.06 -4.33
C TYR A 40 24.52 11.58 -4.15
N GLN A 41 23.64 12.42 -4.70
CA GLN A 41 23.66 13.88 -4.58
C GLN A 41 22.67 14.37 -3.49
N GLY A 42 22.02 13.47 -2.75
CA GLY A 42 21.07 13.78 -1.69
C GLY A 42 19.67 14.19 -2.17
N ARG A 43 19.34 14.00 -3.45
CA ARG A 43 18.01 14.31 -4.00
C ARG A 43 17.09 13.10 -3.89
N GLN A 44 15.82 13.33 -3.61
CA GLN A 44 14.84 12.26 -3.47
C GLN A 44 14.64 11.55 -4.82
N ILE A 45 14.80 10.23 -4.83
CA ILE A 45 14.60 9.42 -6.04
C ILE A 45 13.10 9.38 -6.35
N ARG A 46 12.78 9.65 -7.62
CA ARG A 46 11.41 9.62 -8.15
C ARG A 46 11.25 8.52 -9.20
N PRO A 47 10.08 7.87 -9.29
CA PRO A 47 8.94 8.03 -8.39
C PRO A 47 9.25 7.51 -6.99
N THR A 48 8.71 8.18 -5.98
CA THR A 48 8.92 7.77 -4.58
C THR A 48 8.25 6.43 -4.31
N LYS A 49 8.76 5.69 -3.31
CA LYS A 49 8.13 4.43 -2.86
C LYS A 49 6.63 4.60 -2.59
N TYR A 50 6.27 5.73 -1.98
CA TYR A 50 4.88 6.04 -1.70
C TYR A 50 4.04 6.23 -2.98
N GLU A 51 4.56 6.93 -3.98
CA GLU A 51 3.87 7.12 -5.27
C GLU A 51 3.67 5.80 -6.02
N ILE A 52 4.68 4.92 -6.00
CA ILE A 52 4.59 3.58 -6.59
C ILE A 52 3.49 2.78 -5.88
N ALA A 53 3.51 2.74 -4.55
CA ALA A 53 2.53 2.03 -3.74
C ALA A 53 1.10 2.57 -3.97
N VAL A 54 0.92 3.89 -4.06
CA VAL A 54 -0.38 4.50 -4.36
C VAL A 54 -0.86 4.13 -5.76
N LYS A 55 0.01 4.19 -6.78
CA LYS A 55 -0.34 3.81 -8.15
C LYS A 55 -0.81 2.36 -8.21
N ARG A 56 -0.13 1.46 -7.51
CA ARG A 56 -0.48 0.04 -7.42
C ARG A 56 -1.76 -0.18 -6.60
N ALA A 57 -1.95 0.54 -5.51
CA ALA A 57 -3.18 0.50 -4.73
C ALA A 57 -4.40 0.94 -5.55
N ASN A 58 -4.27 2.00 -6.34
CA ASN A 58 -5.36 2.52 -7.15
C ASN A 58 -5.88 1.47 -8.16
N SER A 59 -5.02 0.57 -8.68
CA SER A 59 -5.47 -0.47 -9.62
C SER A 59 -6.30 -1.57 -8.97
N ILE A 60 -6.25 -1.69 -7.64
CA ILE A 60 -7.03 -2.66 -6.85
C ILE A 60 -8.09 -1.96 -5.95
N GLY A 61 -8.40 -0.70 -6.24
CA GLY A 61 -9.44 0.06 -5.52
C GLY A 61 -9.00 0.73 -4.21
N GLY A 62 -7.72 0.61 -3.85
CA GLY A 62 -7.15 1.32 -2.71
C GLY A 62 -6.95 2.81 -2.99
N ARG A 63 -6.98 3.63 -1.94
CA ARG A 63 -6.79 5.09 -2.04
C ARG A 63 -5.72 5.56 -1.06
N LYS A 64 -5.07 6.67 -1.40
CA LYS A 64 -4.15 7.38 -0.48
C LYS A 64 -4.87 7.72 0.82
N PHE A 65 -4.29 7.30 1.94
CA PHE A 65 -4.73 7.67 3.28
C PHE A 65 -3.63 8.48 3.96
N HIS A 66 -3.94 9.74 4.25
CA HIS A 66 -3.00 10.61 4.94
C HIS A 66 -3.06 10.33 6.44
N ASN A 67 -2.04 9.66 6.97
CA ASN A 67 -1.88 9.41 8.40
C ASN A 67 -0.45 9.69 8.83
N LYS A 68 -0.28 10.22 10.05
CA LYS A 68 1.02 10.47 10.69
C LYS A 68 1.61 9.24 11.38
N GLN A 69 0.80 8.23 11.72
CA GLN A 69 1.27 7.05 12.49
C GLN A 69 2.28 6.18 11.73
N TYR A 70 2.20 6.11 10.39
CA TYR A 70 3.00 5.18 9.57
C TYR A 70 3.79 5.87 8.45
N GLY A 71 3.89 7.20 8.47
CA GLY A 71 4.51 7.97 7.37
C GLY A 71 3.69 7.97 6.06
N GLY A 72 2.46 7.45 6.11
CA GLY A 72 1.55 7.30 4.97
C GLY A 72 0.81 5.95 5.04
N GLY A 73 -0.41 5.89 4.53
CA GLY A 73 -1.19 4.65 4.51
C GLY A 73 -2.02 4.52 3.26
N ILE A 74 -2.56 3.35 3.03
CA ILE A 74 -3.52 3.08 1.96
C ILE A 74 -4.80 2.58 2.61
N VAL A 75 -5.92 3.21 2.23
CA VAL A 75 -7.25 2.81 2.69
C VAL A 75 -7.95 1.99 1.61
N PHE A 76 -8.60 0.92 2.05
CA PHE A 76 -9.45 0.06 1.26
C PHE A 76 -10.85 0.07 1.83
N GLN A 77 -11.84 0.28 0.96
CA GLN A 77 -13.25 0.01 1.26
C GLN A 77 -13.51 -1.44 0.87
N SER A 78 -13.51 -2.34 1.85
CA SER A 78 -13.66 -3.77 1.58
C SER A 78 -14.41 -4.47 2.69
N TYR A 79 -15.30 -5.38 2.30
CA TYR A 79 -16.05 -6.25 3.20
C TYR A 79 -15.31 -7.55 3.52
N SER A 80 -14.26 -7.87 2.74
CA SER A 80 -13.45 -9.08 2.90
C SER A 80 -11.97 -8.71 2.89
N ILE A 81 -11.37 -8.73 4.09
CA ILE A 81 -9.94 -8.47 4.27
C ILE A 81 -9.12 -9.51 3.51
N GLY A 82 -9.50 -10.79 3.57
CA GLY A 82 -8.77 -11.87 2.91
C GLY A 82 -8.70 -11.73 1.39
N ASP A 83 -9.78 -11.28 0.75
CA ASP A 83 -9.76 -11.02 -0.70
C ASP A 83 -8.91 -9.80 -1.04
N THR A 84 -8.92 -8.80 -0.16
CA THR A 84 -8.08 -7.59 -0.32
C THR A 84 -6.59 -7.95 -0.21
N GLU A 85 -6.23 -8.79 0.76
CA GLU A 85 -4.86 -9.31 0.88
C GLU A 85 -4.43 -10.09 -0.36
N ARG A 86 -5.34 -10.91 -0.91
CA ARG A 86 -5.08 -11.66 -2.14
C ARG A 86 -4.80 -10.70 -3.30
N SER A 87 -5.64 -9.69 -3.49
CA SER A 87 -5.45 -8.69 -4.55
C SER A 87 -4.16 -7.90 -4.38
N ILE A 88 -3.75 -7.57 -3.15
CA ILE A 88 -2.46 -6.91 -2.89
C ILE A 88 -1.31 -7.83 -3.29
N ARG A 89 -1.33 -9.10 -2.88
CA ARG A 89 -0.29 -10.08 -3.21
C ARG A 89 -0.20 -10.31 -4.72
N GLU A 90 -1.32 -10.41 -5.42
CA GLU A 90 -1.36 -10.54 -6.87
C GLU A 90 -0.80 -9.29 -7.56
N ALA A 91 -1.13 -8.10 -7.08
CA ALA A 91 -0.59 -6.85 -7.63
C ALA A 91 0.92 -6.72 -7.45
N VAL A 92 1.45 -7.13 -6.29
CA VAL A 92 2.90 -7.17 -6.02
C VAL A 92 3.58 -8.24 -6.88
N ALA A 93 3.03 -9.46 -6.94
CA ALA A 93 3.59 -10.55 -7.73
C ALA A 93 3.59 -10.26 -9.23
N LYS A 94 2.60 -9.51 -9.73
CA LYS A 94 2.58 -9.02 -11.11
C LYS A 94 3.72 -8.03 -11.36
N ALA A 95 3.97 -7.13 -10.42
CA ALA A 95 5.05 -6.15 -10.52
C ALA A 95 6.46 -6.74 -10.39
N GLU A 96 6.62 -7.92 -9.79
CA GLU A 96 7.91 -8.63 -9.76
C GLU A 96 8.24 -9.35 -11.08
N LYS A 97 7.23 -9.59 -11.93
CA LYS A 97 7.39 -10.31 -13.22
C LYS A 97 7.56 -9.36 -14.42
N GLU A 98 7.32 -8.07 -14.21
CA GLU A 98 7.47 -7.00 -15.20
C GLU A 98 8.85 -6.36 -15.06
#